data_AF-J9EMP8-F1
#
_entry.id   AF-J9EMP8-F1
#
_cell.length_a   1.000
_cell.length_b   1.000
_cell.length_c   1.000
_cell.angle_alpha   90.00
_cell.angle_beta   90.00
_cell.angle_gamma   90.00
#
_symmetry.space_group_name_H-M   'P 1'
#
loop_
_entity.id
_entity.type
_entity.pdbx_description
1 polymer ?
#
loop_
_entity_poly.entity_id
_entity_poly.type
_entity_poly.pdbx_seq_one_letter_code
_entity_poly.pdbx_strand_id
1 'polypeptide(L)'
;MVTMLLEYGASATVRDSHGRSCAHIVAQLNDLKLAAIVRKYGAEFEARDEDGRTPLMIAVWSSNYKICHYMLETIGVAPNIADYQGATALNIAANNGQRDIVMLLLRFGAEPSICDNLGRCASDVAQLAGHDHIRLS
;
A
#
# COMPACT_ATOMS: atom_id res chain seq x y z
N MET A 1 0.16 -4.04 23.72
CA MET A 1 -0.80 -2.95 23.98
C MET A 1 -1.95 -2.98 22.97
N VAL A 2 -1.70 -2.89 21.66
CA VAL A 2 -2.78 -3.00 20.64
C VAL A 2 -3.52 -4.35 20.71
N THR A 3 -2.77 -5.44 20.93
CA THR A 3 -3.33 -6.80 21.12
C THR A 3 -4.34 -6.86 22.28
N MET A 4 -3.98 -6.28 23.42
CA MET A 4 -4.83 -6.19 24.60
C MET A 4 -6.10 -5.38 24.29
N LEU A 5 -5.99 -4.23 23.63
CA LEU A 5 -7.19 -3.43 23.29
C LEU A 5 -8.18 -4.20 22.40
N LEU A 6 -7.69 -4.95 21.41
CA LEU A 6 -8.53 -5.77 20.53
C LEU A 6 -9.17 -6.96 21.27
N GLU A 7 -8.45 -7.57 22.21
CA GLU A 7 -8.98 -8.64 23.09
C GLU A 7 -10.09 -8.13 24.02
N TYR A 8 -10.01 -6.87 24.45
CA TYR A 8 -11.02 -6.21 25.30
C TYR A 8 -12.14 -5.52 24.49
N GLY A 9 -12.28 -5.84 23.20
CA GLY A 9 -13.43 -5.43 22.38
C GLY A 9 -13.26 -4.13 21.60
N ALA A 10 -12.05 -3.56 21.51
CA ALA A 10 -11.79 -2.50 20.55
C ALA A 10 -12.00 -3.03 19.13
N SER A 11 -12.70 -2.26 18.30
CA SER A 11 -12.99 -2.66 16.93
C SER A 11 -11.82 -2.33 15.99
N ALA A 12 -11.39 -3.31 15.21
CA ALA A 12 -10.40 -3.10 14.13
C ALA A 12 -11.01 -2.56 12.82
N THR A 13 -12.34 -2.39 12.79
CA THR A 13 -13.09 -1.90 11.60
C THR A 13 -13.37 -0.40 11.66
N VAL A 14 -13.11 0.24 12.81
CA VAL A 14 -13.33 1.68 12.97
C VAL A 14 -12.29 2.47 12.16
N ARG A 15 -12.72 3.62 11.66
CA ARG A 15 -11.90 4.58 10.93
C ARG A 15 -11.68 5.82 11.77
N ASP A 16 -10.50 6.42 11.64
CA ASP A 16 -10.22 7.72 12.26
C ASP A 16 -10.83 8.88 11.45
N SER A 17 -10.58 10.12 11.90
CA SER A 17 -11.08 11.34 11.27
C SER A 17 -10.52 11.62 9.87
N HIS A 18 -9.58 10.81 9.38
CA HIS A 18 -9.04 10.89 8.03
C HIS A 18 -9.46 9.67 7.18
N GLY A 19 -10.46 8.91 7.65
CA GLY A 19 -10.94 7.70 7.00
C GLY A 19 -10.01 6.49 7.12
N ARG A 20 -8.91 6.58 7.87
CA ARG A 20 -7.90 5.52 7.95
C ARG A 20 -8.40 4.38 8.84
N SER A 21 -8.35 3.16 8.30
CA SER A 21 -8.58 1.92 9.05
C SER A 21 -7.34 1.51 9.86
N CYS A 22 -7.49 0.55 10.79
CA CYS A 22 -6.35 -0.04 11.48
C CYS A 22 -5.26 -0.58 10.52
N ALA A 23 -5.64 -1.07 9.33
CA ALA A 23 -4.69 -1.55 8.34
C ALA A 23 -3.80 -0.42 7.78
N HIS A 24 -4.29 0.82 7.67
CA HIS A 24 -3.45 1.96 7.27
C HIS A 24 -2.38 2.26 8.30
N ILE A 25 -2.73 2.22 9.59
CA ILE A 25 -1.78 2.45 10.67
C ILE A 25 -0.73 1.34 10.67
N VAL A 26 -1.16 0.08 10.55
CA VAL A 26 -0.22 -1.04 10.48
C VAL A 26 0.62 -1.00 9.21
N ALA A 27 0.13 -0.48 8.09
CA ALA A 27 0.92 -0.33 6.87
C ALA A 27 2.17 0.54 7.07
N GLN A 28 2.09 1.54 7.95
CA GLN A 28 3.22 2.40 8.31
C GLN A 28 4.21 1.69 9.25
N LEU A 29 3.71 0.74 10.05
CA LEU A 29 4.50 0.01 11.02
C LEU A 29 5.04 -1.26 10.34
N ASN A 30 6.35 -1.43 10.25
CA ASN A 30 6.98 -2.63 9.67
C ASN A 30 6.85 -3.88 10.60
N ASP A 31 5.65 -4.12 11.15
CA ASP A 31 5.33 -5.16 12.13
C ASP A 31 4.31 -6.15 11.55
N LEU A 32 4.83 -7.24 10.99
CA LEU A 32 4.04 -8.34 10.45
C LEU A 32 3.16 -9.04 11.51
N LYS A 33 3.62 -9.11 12.77
CA LYS A 33 2.84 -9.74 13.82
C LYS A 33 1.59 -8.93 14.09
N LEU A 34 1.74 -7.60 14.17
CA LEU A 34 0.61 -6.71 14.31
C LEU A 34 -0.34 -6.80 13.10
N ALA A 35 0.20 -6.87 11.87
CA ALA A 35 -0.61 -7.06 10.65
C ALA A 35 -1.44 -8.34 10.69
N ALA A 36 -0.86 -9.46 11.12
CA ALA A 36 -1.57 -10.73 11.29
C ALA A 36 -2.66 -10.64 12.36
N ILE A 37 -2.37 -9.98 13.48
CA ILE A 37 -3.34 -9.80 14.57
C ILE A 37 -4.51 -8.96 14.10
N VAL A 38 -4.29 -7.75 13.56
CA VAL A 38 -5.40 -6.88 13.14
C VAL A 38 -6.24 -7.53 12.04
N ARG A 39 -5.62 -8.33 11.14
CA ARG A 39 -6.34 -9.12 10.15
C ARG A 39 -7.29 -10.13 10.79
N LYS A 40 -6.85 -10.85 11.83
CA LYS A 40 -7.69 -11.80 12.59
C LYS A 40 -8.90 -11.11 13.23
N TYR A 41 -8.75 -9.85 13.63
CA TYR A 41 -9.82 -9.03 14.20
C TYR A 41 -10.64 -8.25 13.16
N GLY A 42 -10.49 -8.56 11.87
CA GLY A 42 -11.35 -8.02 10.80
C GLY A 42 -10.90 -6.69 10.22
N ALA A 43 -9.63 -6.28 10.40
CA ALA A 43 -9.13 -5.07 9.77
C ALA A 43 -9.27 -5.11 8.23
N GLU A 44 -9.74 -4.00 7.68
CA GLU A 44 -9.97 -3.82 6.24
C GLU A 44 -8.68 -3.34 5.55
N PHE A 45 -8.00 -4.27 4.87
CA PHE A 45 -6.76 -3.99 4.12
C PHE A 45 -6.99 -3.36 2.73
N GLU A 46 -8.24 -3.30 2.29
CA GLU A 46 -8.69 -2.62 1.05
C GLU A 46 -9.45 -1.32 1.32
N ALA A 47 -9.47 -0.91 2.58
CA ALA A 47 -10.05 0.36 2.98
C ALA A 47 -9.40 1.52 2.21
N ARG A 48 -10.18 2.51 1.83
CA ARG A 48 -9.68 3.76 1.27
C ARG A 48 -9.77 4.86 2.32
N ASP A 49 -8.71 5.65 2.49
CA ASP A 49 -8.72 6.87 3.31
C ASP A 49 -9.37 8.06 2.56
N GLU A 50 -9.35 9.25 3.15
CA GLU A 50 -9.93 10.47 2.54
C GLU A 50 -9.25 10.93 1.25
N ASP A 51 -8.02 10.50 0.98
CA ASP A 51 -7.32 10.75 -0.29
C ASP A 51 -7.52 9.57 -1.27
N GLY A 52 -8.33 8.59 -0.88
CA GLY A 52 -8.61 7.40 -1.66
C GLY A 52 -7.49 6.37 -1.61
N ARG A 53 -6.51 6.50 -0.71
CA ARG A 53 -5.33 5.62 -0.63
C ARG A 53 -5.65 4.33 0.10
N THR A 54 -5.01 3.25 -0.31
CA THR A 54 -5.12 1.95 0.37
C THR A 54 -3.96 1.73 1.36
N PRO A 55 -4.10 0.82 2.34
CA PRO A 55 -3.00 0.37 3.18
C PRO A 55 -1.76 -0.07 2.39
N LEU A 56 -1.92 -0.71 1.22
CA LEU A 56 -0.78 -1.07 0.37
C LEU A 56 0.01 0.17 -0.07
N MET A 57 -0.67 1.23 -0.51
CA MET A 57 0.01 2.49 -0.89
C MET A 57 0.77 3.11 0.28
N ILE A 58 0.19 3.08 1.48
CA ILE A 58 0.85 3.58 2.70
C ILE A 58 2.09 2.75 3.05
N ALA A 59 2.04 1.43 2.86
CA ALA A 59 3.19 0.55 3.07
C ALA A 59 4.31 0.82 2.06
N VAL A 60 3.96 1.08 0.79
CA VAL A 60 4.92 1.49 -0.24
C VAL A 60 5.55 2.84 0.10
N TRP A 61 4.76 3.84 0.48
CA TRP A 61 5.30 5.13 0.93
C TRP A 61 6.28 4.99 2.09
N SER A 62 5.99 4.09 3.01
CA SER A 62 6.85 3.80 4.16
C SER A 62 8.03 2.87 3.83
N SER A 63 8.18 2.44 2.56
CA SER A 63 9.19 1.48 2.10
C SER A 63 9.15 0.13 2.85
N ASN A 64 7.99 -0.26 3.36
CA ASN A 64 7.81 -1.47 4.16
C ASN A 64 7.61 -2.70 3.26
N TYR A 65 8.68 -3.18 2.63
CA TYR A 65 8.64 -4.33 1.70
C TYR A 65 7.93 -5.55 2.30
N LYS A 66 8.24 -5.89 3.55
CA LYS A 66 7.67 -7.07 4.23
C LYS A 66 6.15 -6.98 4.34
N ILE A 67 5.64 -5.80 4.68
CA ILE A 67 4.19 -5.54 4.77
C ILE A 67 3.55 -5.58 3.38
N CYS A 68 4.19 -4.97 2.36
CA CYS A 68 3.72 -5.04 0.98
C CYS A 68 3.58 -6.50 0.52
N HIS A 69 4.61 -7.32 0.76
CA HIS A 69 4.61 -8.74 0.41
C HIS A 69 3.50 -9.49 1.12
N TYR A 70 3.34 -9.27 2.42
CA TYR A 70 2.28 -9.89 3.21
C TYR A 70 0.88 -9.52 2.71
N MET A 71 0.64 -8.26 2.38
CA MET A 71 -0.65 -7.81 1.84
C MET A 71 -0.95 -8.44 0.47
N LEU A 72 0.03 -8.50 -0.43
CA LEU A 72 -0.16 -9.06 -1.78
C LEU A 72 -0.29 -10.59 -1.76
N GLU A 73 0.58 -11.28 -1.02
CA GLU A 73 0.66 -12.74 -1.03
C GLU A 73 -0.35 -13.38 -0.08
N THR A 74 -0.44 -12.90 1.17
CA THR A 74 -1.21 -13.57 2.21
C THR A 74 -2.63 -13.03 2.32
N ILE A 75 -2.81 -11.71 2.16
CA ILE A 75 -4.15 -11.10 2.23
C ILE A 75 -4.84 -11.14 0.87
N GLY A 76 -4.08 -11.02 -0.22
CA GLY A 76 -4.59 -11.01 -1.59
C GLY A 76 -5.19 -9.66 -1.99
N VAL A 77 -4.57 -8.55 -1.57
CA VAL A 77 -5.04 -7.20 -1.96
C VAL A 77 -4.77 -6.91 -3.43
N ALA A 78 -5.61 -6.11 -4.06
CA ALA A 78 -5.49 -5.68 -5.44
C ALA A 78 -4.38 -4.61 -5.58
N PRO A 79 -3.36 -4.85 -6.42
CA PRO A 79 -2.26 -3.89 -6.60
C PRO A 79 -2.64 -2.66 -7.44
N ASN A 80 -3.73 -2.75 -8.22
CA ASN A 80 -4.11 -1.77 -9.26
C ASN A 80 -5.14 -0.74 -8.80
N ILE A 81 -5.48 -0.69 -7.51
CA ILE A 81 -6.34 0.38 -6.99
C ILE A 81 -5.58 1.71 -7.12
N ALA A 82 -6.25 2.70 -7.68
CA ALA A 82 -5.75 4.05 -7.83
C ALA A 82 -6.37 4.97 -6.76
N ASP A 83 -5.59 5.90 -6.22
CA ASP A 83 -6.06 6.95 -5.31
C ASP A 83 -6.85 8.04 -6.07
N TYR A 84 -7.27 9.11 -5.40
CA TYR A 84 -8.03 10.18 -6.06
C TYR A 84 -7.21 11.01 -7.05
N GLN A 85 -5.89 10.90 -7.04
CA GLN A 85 -5.00 11.48 -8.04
C GLN A 85 -4.74 10.52 -9.21
N GLY A 86 -5.33 9.32 -9.20
CA GLY A 86 -5.11 8.28 -10.21
C GLY A 86 -3.83 7.48 -10.00
N ALA A 87 -3.08 7.73 -8.93
CA ALA A 87 -1.82 7.04 -8.67
C ALA A 87 -2.07 5.67 -8.03
N THR A 88 -1.41 4.63 -8.52
CA THR A 88 -1.39 3.29 -7.91
C THR A 88 -0.19 3.12 -6.98
N ALA A 89 -0.17 2.01 -6.22
CA ALA A 89 1.01 1.60 -5.46
C ALA A 89 2.28 1.50 -6.32
N LEU A 90 2.15 1.12 -7.60
CA LEU A 90 3.28 1.02 -8.54
C LEU A 90 3.81 2.40 -8.95
N ASN A 91 2.93 3.38 -9.23
CA ASN A 91 3.35 4.76 -9.51
C ASN A 91 4.14 5.34 -8.33
N ILE A 92 3.66 5.08 -7.10
CA ILE A 92 4.30 5.53 -5.87
C ILE A 92 5.70 4.90 -5.72
N ALA A 93 5.81 3.58 -5.87
CA ALA A 93 7.08 2.87 -5.73
C ALA A 93 8.11 3.32 -6.77
N ALA A 94 7.66 3.57 -8.00
CA ALA A 94 8.47 4.05 -9.10
C ALA A 94 8.97 5.48 -8.87
N ASN A 95 8.08 6.39 -8.44
CA ASN A 95 8.43 7.76 -8.05
C ASN A 95 9.46 7.81 -6.91
N ASN A 96 9.43 6.83 -6.01
CA ASN A 96 10.33 6.79 -4.85
C ASN A 96 11.62 5.99 -5.08
N GLY A 97 11.85 5.44 -6.27
CA GLY A 97 13.10 4.74 -6.55
C GLY A 97 13.20 3.37 -5.85
N GLN A 98 12.06 2.78 -5.46
CA GLN A 98 12.00 1.53 -4.68
C GLN A 98 11.99 0.29 -5.57
N ARG A 99 13.13 -0.03 -6.18
CA ARG A 99 13.25 -1.14 -7.16
C ARG A 99 12.66 -2.47 -6.68
N ASP A 100 12.94 -2.86 -5.45
CA ASP A 100 12.46 -4.15 -4.92
C ASP A 100 10.94 -4.19 -4.77
N ILE A 101 10.32 -3.09 -4.35
CA ILE A 101 8.86 -2.99 -4.21
C ILE A 101 8.20 -2.89 -5.59
N VAL A 102 8.83 -2.20 -6.56
CA VAL A 102 8.37 -2.21 -7.96
C VAL A 102 8.33 -3.63 -8.49
N MET A 103 9.42 -4.39 -8.36
CA MET A 103 9.48 -5.78 -8.81
C MET A 103 8.45 -6.67 -8.10
N LEU A 104 8.25 -6.45 -6.81
CA LEU A 104 7.23 -7.15 -6.04
C LEU A 104 5.83 -6.88 -6.59
N LEU A 105 5.46 -5.61 -6.78
CA LEU A 105 4.14 -5.22 -7.28
C LEU A 105 3.87 -5.81 -8.66
N LEU A 106 4.83 -5.73 -9.59
CA LEU A 106 4.72 -6.33 -10.93
C LEU A 106 4.53 -7.84 -10.87
N ARG A 107 5.29 -8.53 -9.99
CA ARG A 107 5.17 -9.98 -9.79
C ARG A 107 3.75 -10.38 -9.35
N PHE A 108 3.05 -9.52 -8.62
CA PHE A 108 1.68 -9.74 -8.17
C PHE A 108 0.62 -9.09 -9.08
N GLY A 109 0.99 -8.69 -10.31
CA GLY A 109 0.04 -8.26 -11.33
C GLY A 109 -0.23 -6.75 -11.35
N ALA A 110 0.65 -5.93 -10.78
CA ALA A 110 0.53 -4.49 -10.94
C ALA A 110 0.68 -4.08 -12.42
N GLU A 111 -0.23 -3.26 -12.93
CA GLU A 111 -0.27 -2.81 -14.32
C GLU A 111 0.55 -1.51 -14.51
N PRO A 112 1.72 -1.55 -15.19
CA PRO A 112 2.55 -0.35 -15.38
C PRO A 112 1.93 0.69 -16.30
N SER A 113 0.90 0.33 -17.07
CA SER A 113 0.15 1.21 -17.98
C SER A 113 -0.92 2.05 -17.28
N ILE A 114 -1.15 1.88 -15.97
CA ILE A 114 -2.06 2.75 -15.23
C ILE A 114 -1.36 4.09 -14.98
N CYS A 115 -1.94 5.13 -15.56
CA CYS A 115 -1.45 6.50 -15.46
C CYS A 115 -2.29 7.29 -14.44
N ASP A 116 -1.63 8.23 -13.76
CA ASP A 116 -2.29 9.19 -12.88
C ASP A 116 -3.15 10.20 -13.68
N ASN A 117 -3.84 11.11 -12.99
CA ASN A 117 -4.70 12.12 -13.61
C ASN A 117 -3.95 13.13 -14.48
N LEU A 118 -2.61 13.15 -14.43
CA LEU A 118 -1.76 13.96 -15.31
C LEU A 118 -1.27 13.16 -16.53
N GLY A 119 -1.73 11.92 -16.69
CA GLY A 119 -1.33 11.02 -17.77
C GLY A 119 0.06 10.42 -17.56
N ARG A 120 0.58 10.40 -16.33
CA ARG A 120 1.91 9.85 -16.02
C ARG A 120 1.78 8.44 -15.48
N CYS A 121 2.35 7.49 -16.19
CA CYS A 121 2.46 6.10 -15.78
C CYS A 121 3.70 5.87 -14.93
N ALA A 122 3.87 4.64 -14.40
CA ALA A 122 4.97 4.32 -13.50
C ALA A 122 6.36 4.60 -14.11
N SER A 123 6.53 4.40 -15.42
CA SER A 123 7.77 4.73 -16.15
C SER A 123 8.04 6.24 -16.17
N ASP A 124 7.00 7.04 -16.39
CA ASP A 124 7.12 8.49 -16.53
C ASP A 124 7.52 9.12 -15.19
N VAL A 125 6.88 8.69 -14.10
CA VAL A 125 7.21 9.19 -12.76
C VAL A 125 8.60 8.75 -12.30
N ALA A 126 9.05 7.53 -12.63
CA ALA A 126 10.43 7.09 -12.37
C ALA A 126 11.45 7.96 -13.11
N GLN A 127 11.20 8.25 -14.40
CA GLN A 127 12.08 9.10 -15.20
C GLN A 127 12.12 10.55 -14.68
N LEU A 128 10.95 11.14 -14.38
CA LEU A 128 10.86 12.50 -13.83
C LEU A 128 11.55 12.64 -12.47
N ALA A 129 11.55 11.58 -11.65
CA ALA A 129 12.25 11.53 -10.38
C ALA A 129 13.75 11.19 -10.50
N GLY A 130 14.26 10.89 -11.71
CA GLY A 130 15.65 10.54 -11.95
C GLY A 130 16.02 9.12 -11.51
N HIS A 131 15.07 8.19 -11.52
CA HIS A 131 15.24 6.80 -11.09
C HIS A 131 15.42 5.84 -12.28
N ASP A 132 16.42 6.13 -13.12
CA ASP A 132 16.72 5.37 -14.34
C ASP A 132 17.05 3.88 -14.09
N HIS A 133 17.45 3.53 -12.87
CA HIS A 133 17.72 2.14 -12.47
C HIS A 133 16.46 1.27 -12.35
N ILE A 134 15.27 1.87 -12.39
CA ILE A 134 13.97 1.21 -12.40
C ILE A 134 13.39 1.30 -13.80
N ARG A 135 14.00 0.60 -14.75
CA ARG A 135 13.42 0.44 -16.08
C ARG A 135 12.28 -0.57 -16.03
N LEU A 136 11.07 -0.08 -16.20
CA LEU A 136 9.90 -0.84 -16.59
C LEU A 136 9.96 -0.99 -18.12
N SER A 137 10.72 -1.97 -18.61
CA SER A 137 10.90 -2.24 -20.05
C SER A 137 10.13 -3.47 -20.49
#